data_AF-A0A166MK14-F1
#
_entry.id   AF-A0A166MK14-F1
#
_cell.length_a   1.000
_cell.length_b   1.000
_cell.length_c   1.000
_cell.angle_alpha   90.00
_cell.angle_beta   90.00
_cell.angle_gamma   90.00
#
_symmetry.space_group_name_H-M   'P 1'
#
loop_
_entity.id
_entity.type
_entity.pdbx_description
1 polymer ?
#
loop_
_entity_poly.entity_id
_entity_poly.type
_entity_poly.pdbx_seq_one_letter_code
_entity_poly.pdbx_strand_id
1 'polypeptide(L)'
;ADEETDEPPAAPPGRDPTIDVLEGEGTKEFDSQEASVLWERLGFVNRHIPGLHQQLCTNVSLHGWERNAKKLAEYDAAIAEGGDSVTPFVLMKYQLSAVLALTKWTILGECGFNCDAVGMGKTIVTLALFAVLNCYRDWYRAHGQFPGMFGEVHHPSTRV
;
A
#
# COMPACT_ATOMS: atom_id res chain seq x y z
N ALA A 1 15.31 35.64 31.78
CA ALA A 1 14.69 35.29 30.49
C ALA A 1 14.78 33.78 30.45
N ASP A 2 13.72 33.14 30.90
CA ASP A 2 13.65 31.70 31.06
C ASP A 2 13.42 31.09 29.68
N GLU A 3 14.31 30.19 29.27
CA GLU A 3 14.14 29.37 28.08
C GLU A 3 13.03 28.36 28.35
N GLU A 4 11.88 28.60 27.74
CA GLU A 4 10.75 27.69 27.71
C GLU A 4 11.16 26.49 26.83
N THR A 5 11.60 25.41 27.48
CA THR A 5 11.84 24.13 26.84
C THR A 5 10.49 23.56 26.41
N ASP A 6 10.18 23.72 25.12
CA ASP A 6 9.01 23.14 24.45
C ASP A 6 9.20 21.62 24.32
N GLU A 7 9.09 20.92 25.45
CA GLU A 7 9.02 19.45 25.45
C GLU A 7 7.66 19.03 24.89
N PRO A 8 7.64 18.15 23.86
CA PRO A 8 6.39 17.67 23.31
C PRO A 8 5.56 16.98 24.40
N PRO A 9 4.23 17.15 24.37
CA PRO A 9 3.36 16.58 25.39
C PRO A 9 3.57 15.07 25.49
N ALA A 10 3.70 14.58 26.72
CA ALA A 10 3.85 13.17 27.01
C ALA A 10 2.73 12.37 26.34
N ALA A 11 3.10 11.32 25.61
CA ALA A 11 2.15 10.45 24.93
C ALA A 11 1.11 9.92 25.94
N PRO A 12 -0.19 9.87 25.59
CA PRO A 12 -1.21 9.35 26.49
C PRO A 12 -0.87 7.90 26.89
N PRO A 13 -1.12 7.51 28.15
CA PRO A 13 -0.87 6.15 28.61
C PRO A 13 -1.83 5.20 27.88
N GLY A 14 -1.31 4.49 26.90
CA GLY A 14 -2.05 3.52 26.10
C GLY A 14 -1.04 2.61 25.43
N ARG A 15 -1.15 1.32 25.76
CA ARG A 15 -0.46 0.13 25.20
C ARG A 15 0.76 0.48 24.34
N ASP A 16 1.97 0.15 24.84
CA ASP A 16 3.17 0.14 23.99
C ASP A 16 2.78 -0.51 22.66
N PRO A 17 2.98 0.16 21.51
CA PRO A 17 2.61 -0.41 20.24
C PRO A 17 3.39 -1.71 20.11
N THR A 18 2.68 -2.84 20.09
CA THR A 18 3.28 -4.11 19.72
C THR A 18 3.69 -3.94 18.26
N ILE A 19 4.98 -3.74 18.02
CA ILE A 19 5.53 -3.71 16.68
C ILE A 19 5.73 -5.16 16.28
N ASP A 20 4.73 -5.73 15.62
CA ASP A 20 4.89 -7.05 15.02
C ASP A 20 5.75 -6.93 13.77
N VAL A 21 6.81 -7.72 13.72
CA VAL A 21 7.68 -7.80 12.55
C VAL A 21 6.95 -8.65 11.49
N LEU A 22 6.77 -8.11 10.29
CA LEU A 22 6.44 -8.89 9.09
C LEU A 22 7.66 -9.72 8.70
N GLU A 23 7.93 -10.76 9.50
CA GLU A 23 8.82 -11.86 9.15
C GLU A 23 7.98 -13.13 9.11
N GLY A 24 7.47 -13.51 7.93
CA GLY A 24 6.71 -14.74 7.71
C GLY A 24 5.34 -14.79 8.44
N GLU A 25 5.27 -14.53 9.74
CA GLU A 25 4.09 -14.67 10.60
C GLU A 25 2.98 -13.68 10.29
N GLY A 26 3.31 -12.42 9.98
CA GLY A 26 2.31 -11.41 9.61
C GLY A 26 1.60 -11.70 8.27
N THR A 27 2.22 -12.47 7.37
CA THR A 27 1.63 -12.86 6.08
C THR A 27 1.19 -14.31 6.00
N LYS A 28 1.53 -15.16 6.99
CA LYS A 28 1.23 -16.61 7.01
C LYS A 28 -0.24 -16.93 6.65
N GLU A 29 -1.17 -16.10 7.14
CA GLU A 29 -2.61 -16.29 6.86
C GLU A 29 -2.99 -16.06 5.37
N PHE A 30 -2.17 -15.29 4.64
CA PHE A 30 -2.41 -14.91 3.25
C PHE A 30 -1.55 -15.68 2.24
N ASP A 31 -0.36 -16.14 2.63
CA ASP A 31 0.61 -16.75 1.70
C ASP A 31 0.11 -18.05 1.04
N SER A 32 -0.78 -18.77 1.71
CA SER A 32 -1.43 -19.97 1.18
C SER A 32 -2.54 -19.68 0.16
N GLN A 33 -3.00 -18.43 0.04
CA GLN A 33 -4.16 -18.08 -0.79
C GLN A 33 -3.76 -17.74 -2.23
N GLU A 34 -4.67 -17.95 -3.17
CA GLU A 34 -4.47 -17.55 -4.57
C GLU A 34 -4.48 -16.04 -4.74
N ALA A 35 -3.69 -15.52 -5.69
CA ALA A 35 -3.57 -14.08 -5.90
C ALA A 35 -4.93 -13.41 -6.22
N SER A 36 -5.84 -14.10 -6.92
CA SER A 36 -7.20 -13.61 -7.17
C SER A 36 -7.99 -13.42 -5.88
N VAL A 37 -7.88 -14.35 -4.94
CA VAL A 37 -8.55 -14.28 -3.63
C VAL A 37 -7.98 -13.12 -2.81
N LEU A 38 -6.66 -12.91 -2.86
CA LEU A 38 -6.04 -11.77 -2.19
C LEU A 38 -6.55 -10.43 -2.74
N TRP A 39 -6.71 -10.33 -4.06
CA TRP A 39 -7.29 -9.15 -4.71
C TRP A 39 -8.75 -8.89 -4.30
N GLU A 40 -9.56 -9.94 -4.24
CA GLU A 40 -10.95 -9.86 -3.77
C GLU A 40 -11.03 -9.45 -2.31
N ARG A 41 -10.19 -10.02 -1.44
CA ARG A 41 -10.09 -9.65 -0.03
C ARG A 41 -9.68 -8.20 0.18
N LEU A 42 -8.80 -7.69 -0.67
CA LEU A 42 -8.40 -6.28 -0.68
C LEU A 42 -9.48 -5.36 -1.29
N GLY A 43 -10.56 -5.91 -1.86
CA GLY A 43 -11.65 -5.14 -2.45
C GLY A 43 -11.40 -4.63 -3.87
N PHE A 44 -10.40 -5.15 -4.58
CA PHE A 44 -10.05 -4.74 -5.95
C PHE A 44 -10.19 -5.90 -6.93
N VAL A 45 -11.43 -6.28 -7.26
CA VAL A 45 -11.75 -7.41 -8.16
C VAL A 45 -11.09 -7.28 -9.54
N ASN A 46 -10.92 -6.05 -10.03
CA ASN A 46 -10.26 -5.75 -11.31
C ASN A 46 -8.72 -5.85 -11.25
N ARG A 47 -8.14 -6.30 -10.12
CA ARG A 47 -6.69 -6.48 -9.92
C ARG A 47 -5.86 -5.21 -10.14
N HIS A 48 -6.46 -4.07 -9.81
CA HIS A 48 -5.85 -2.75 -9.96
C HIS A 48 -6.19 -1.87 -8.75
N ILE A 49 -5.16 -1.22 -8.20
CA ILE A 49 -5.30 -0.22 -7.14
C ILE A 49 -5.24 1.16 -7.79
N PRO A 50 -6.32 1.96 -7.73
CA PRO A 50 -6.30 3.33 -8.23
C PRO A 50 -5.15 4.14 -7.61
N GLY A 51 -4.46 4.92 -8.45
CA GLY A 51 -3.30 5.72 -8.03
C GLY A 51 -1.96 5.01 -8.15
N LEU A 52 -1.93 3.68 -8.38
CA LEU A 52 -0.72 3.00 -8.85
C LEU A 52 -0.61 3.06 -10.37
N HIS A 53 0.62 3.08 -10.87
CA HIS A 53 0.89 2.97 -12.30
C HIS A 53 0.37 1.62 -12.79
N GLN A 54 -0.21 1.58 -13.99
CA GLN A 54 -0.69 0.34 -14.62
C GLN A 54 0.39 -0.32 -15.48
N GLN A 55 1.38 0.46 -15.90
CA GLN A 55 2.44 0.04 -16.80
C GLN A 55 3.77 0.61 -16.31
N LEU A 56 4.83 -0.14 -16.54
CA LEU A 56 6.21 0.28 -16.33
C LEU A 56 6.91 0.34 -17.68
N CYS A 57 7.73 1.36 -17.90
CA CYS A 57 8.63 1.37 -19.06
C CYS A 57 9.70 0.29 -18.87
N THR A 58 9.95 -0.52 -19.90
CA THR A 58 10.99 -1.57 -19.88
C THR A 58 12.39 -0.99 -20.04
N ASN A 59 12.50 0.23 -20.56
CA ASN A 59 13.77 0.93 -20.70
C ASN A 59 14.18 1.59 -19.37
N VAL A 60 15.14 0.98 -18.68
CA VAL A 60 15.69 1.45 -17.40
C VAL A 60 16.34 2.85 -17.46
N SER A 61 16.61 3.37 -18.66
CA SER A 61 17.20 4.70 -18.85
C SER A 61 16.16 5.83 -18.95
N LEU A 62 14.86 5.48 -18.89
CA LEU A 62 13.73 6.39 -18.98
C LEU A 62 12.85 6.26 -17.74
N HIS A 63 12.39 7.39 -17.20
CA HIS A 63 11.48 7.40 -16.05
C HIS A 63 10.57 8.64 -16.04
N GLY A 64 9.39 8.53 -15.43
CA GLY A 64 8.38 9.61 -15.43
C GLY A 64 8.76 10.88 -14.66
N TRP A 65 9.88 10.89 -13.93
CA TRP A 65 10.42 12.08 -13.26
C TRP A 65 11.65 12.67 -13.97
N GLU A 66 11.82 12.40 -15.27
CA GLU A 66 12.92 12.96 -16.06
C GLU A 66 12.90 14.50 -16.07
N ARG A 67 14.05 15.11 -15.76
CA ARG A 67 14.22 16.58 -15.84
C ARG A 67 14.54 17.03 -17.26
N ASN A 68 15.10 16.14 -18.09
CA ASN A 68 15.38 16.42 -19.47
C ASN A 68 14.12 16.24 -20.32
N ALA A 69 13.63 17.32 -20.91
CA ALA A 69 12.40 17.32 -21.69
C ALA A 69 12.41 16.31 -22.86
N LYS A 70 13.57 16.06 -23.48
CA LYS A 70 13.70 15.07 -24.55
C LYS A 70 13.48 13.65 -24.02
N LYS A 71 14.12 13.32 -22.89
CA LYS A 71 13.96 12.00 -22.27
C LYS A 71 12.55 11.78 -21.70
N LEU A 72 11.93 12.83 -21.15
CA LEU A 72 10.55 12.76 -20.71
C LEU A 72 9.61 12.48 -21.90
N ALA A 73 9.80 13.17 -23.02
CA ALA A 73 9.03 12.90 -24.24
C ALA A 73 9.27 11.47 -24.79
N GLU A 74 10.49 10.95 -24.69
CA GLU A 74 10.81 9.56 -25.03
C GLU A 74 10.10 8.56 -24.09
N TYR A 75 10.04 8.85 -22.78
CA TYR A 75 9.29 8.05 -21.82
C TYR A 75 7.79 8.08 -22.11
N ASP A 76 7.20 9.26 -22.31
CA ASP A 76 5.77 9.42 -22.59
C ASP A 76 5.38 8.72 -23.89
N ALA A 77 6.23 8.81 -24.92
CA ALA A 77 6.04 8.08 -26.17
C ALA A 77 6.09 6.56 -25.96
N ALA A 78 7.06 6.05 -25.20
CA ALA A 78 7.16 4.62 -24.89
C ALA A 78 5.93 4.10 -24.12
N ILE A 79 5.42 4.87 -23.16
CA ILE A 79 4.19 4.54 -22.42
C ILE A 79 2.98 4.54 -23.36
N ALA A 80 2.86 5.54 -24.23
CA ALA A 80 1.73 5.68 -25.14
C ALA A 80 1.70 4.63 -26.27
N GLU A 81 2.88 4.27 -26.81
CA GLU A 81 3.03 3.24 -27.85
C GLU A 81 2.66 1.84 -27.34
N GLY A 82 3.01 1.55 -26.08
CA GLY A 82 2.80 0.24 -25.48
C GLY A 82 3.72 -0.84 -26.08
N GLY A 83 3.24 -2.09 -26.12
CA GLY A 83 4.00 -3.21 -26.67
C GLY A 83 5.26 -3.56 -25.85
N ASP A 84 6.36 -3.88 -26.52
CA ASP A 84 7.61 -4.35 -25.88
C ASP A 84 8.30 -3.27 -25.02
N SER A 85 7.92 -2.00 -25.22
CA SER A 85 8.43 -0.83 -24.50
C SER A 85 7.83 -0.68 -23.09
N VAL A 86 6.78 -1.45 -22.77
CA VAL A 86 6.12 -1.43 -21.47
C VAL A 86 5.82 -2.83 -20.95
N THR A 87 5.76 -2.97 -19.64
CA THR A 87 5.25 -4.17 -18.98
C THR A 87 4.13 -3.78 -18.01
N PRO A 88 3.07 -4.60 -17.86
CA PRO A 88 2.06 -4.36 -16.84
C PRO A 88 2.70 -4.27 -15.45
N PHE A 89 2.36 -3.24 -14.69
CA PHE A 89 2.67 -3.20 -13.27
C PHE A 89 1.70 -4.13 -12.55
N VAL A 90 2.23 -5.21 -11.99
CA VAL A 90 1.44 -6.16 -11.20
C VAL A 90 2.20 -6.45 -9.92
N LEU A 91 1.51 -6.32 -8.78
CA LEU A 91 2.05 -6.77 -7.50
C LEU A 91 2.26 -8.28 -7.55
N MET A 92 3.47 -8.72 -7.20
CA MET A 92 3.74 -10.14 -7.02
C MET A 92 2.88 -10.67 -5.87
N LYS A 93 2.54 -11.97 -5.89
CA LYS A 93 1.67 -12.58 -4.87
C LYS A 93 2.13 -12.27 -3.44
N TYR A 94 3.42 -12.41 -3.14
CA TYR A 94 3.95 -12.13 -1.81
C TYR A 94 3.86 -10.64 -1.43
N GLN A 95 4.00 -9.73 -2.40
CA GLN A 95 3.79 -8.30 -2.17
C GLN A 95 2.32 -8.01 -1.87
N LEU A 96 1.41 -8.68 -2.58
CA LEU A 96 -0.03 -8.57 -2.35
C LEU A 96 -0.42 -9.12 -0.96
N SER A 97 0.15 -10.25 -0.53
CA SER A 97 0.01 -10.75 0.85
C SER A 97 0.44 -9.70 1.87
N ALA A 98 1.62 -9.09 1.67
CA ALA A 98 2.14 -8.07 2.56
C ALA A 98 1.26 -6.81 2.61
N VAL A 99 0.76 -6.34 1.46
CA VAL A 99 -0.18 -5.22 1.39
C VAL A 99 -1.46 -5.53 2.16
N LEU A 100 -2.02 -6.75 2.00
CA LEU A 100 -3.24 -7.16 2.69
C LEU A 100 -3.04 -7.24 4.21
N ALA A 101 -1.92 -7.81 4.67
CA ALA A 101 -1.55 -7.85 6.10
C ALA A 101 -1.39 -6.45 6.70
N LEU A 102 -0.63 -5.57 6.03
CA LEU A 102 -0.45 -4.18 6.49
C LEU A 102 -1.78 -3.41 6.51
N THR A 103 -2.65 -3.66 5.53
CA THR A 103 -3.99 -3.04 5.48
C THR A 103 -4.84 -3.50 6.66
N LYS A 104 -4.82 -4.81 6.97
CA LYS A 104 -5.51 -5.38 8.14
C LYS A 104 -5.02 -4.75 9.43
N TRP A 105 -3.71 -4.71 9.67
CA TRP A 105 -3.13 -4.06 10.85
C TRP A 105 -3.53 -2.60 10.96
N THR A 106 -3.40 -1.84 9.87
CA THR A 106 -3.77 -0.43 9.85
C THR A 106 -5.25 -0.21 10.24
N ILE A 107 -6.16 -1.02 9.70
CA ILE A 107 -7.59 -0.94 10.00
C ILE A 107 -7.90 -1.34 11.45
N LEU A 108 -7.15 -2.27 12.03
CA LEU A 108 -7.29 -2.70 13.42
C LEU A 108 -6.58 -1.78 14.42
N GLY A 109 -5.88 -0.73 13.96
CA GLY A 109 -5.08 0.15 14.81
C GLY A 109 -3.80 -0.51 15.33
N GLU A 110 -3.33 -1.56 14.65
CA GLU A 110 -2.10 -2.27 14.93
C GLU A 110 -0.96 -1.70 14.06
N CYS A 111 0.26 -1.76 14.59
CA CYS A 111 1.47 -1.33 13.89
C CYS A 111 2.29 -2.57 13.52
N GLY A 112 2.92 -2.55 12.36
CA GLY A 112 3.85 -3.61 12.02
C GLY A 112 4.94 -3.21 11.05
N PHE A 113 6.01 -4.00 11.05
CA PHE A 113 7.29 -3.63 10.46
C PHE A 113 7.65 -4.56 9.30
N ASN A 114 7.63 -4.05 8.07
CA ASN A 114 7.96 -4.83 6.87
C ASN A 114 9.47 -5.12 6.77
N CYS A 115 9.88 -6.30 7.23
CA CYS A 115 11.28 -6.66 7.47
C CYS A 115 11.81 -7.76 6.55
N ASP A 116 11.33 -7.80 5.31
CA ASP A 116 11.75 -8.81 4.34
C ASP A 116 13.18 -8.61 3.80
N ALA A 117 13.69 -9.62 3.09
CA ALA A 117 14.98 -9.56 2.41
C ALA A 117 15.11 -8.35 1.46
N VAL A 118 16.35 -7.91 1.22
CA VAL A 118 16.64 -6.85 0.23
C VAL A 118 16.18 -7.33 -1.16
N GLY A 119 15.52 -6.45 -1.92
CA GLY A 119 15.03 -6.77 -3.25
C GLY A 119 13.60 -7.31 -3.32
N MET A 120 12.95 -7.62 -2.18
CA MET A 120 11.53 -8.07 -2.13
C MET A 120 10.50 -6.97 -2.47
N GLY A 121 10.95 -5.76 -2.82
CA GLY A 121 10.04 -4.69 -3.21
C GLY A 121 9.25 -4.08 -2.05
N LYS A 122 9.84 -3.99 -0.85
CA LYS A 122 9.24 -3.33 0.32
C LYS A 122 8.72 -1.93 0.02
N THR A 123 9.47 -1.13 -0.75
CA THR A 123 9.05 0.21 -1.18
C THR A 123 7.77 0.16 -2.01
N ILE A 124 7.65 -0.82 -2.92
CA ILE A 124 6.45 -1.02 -3.73
C ILE A 124 5.26 -1.40 -2.84
N VAL A 125 5.47 -2.28 -1.85
CA VAL A 125 4.45 -2.65 -0.87
C VAL A 125 3.96 -1.42 -0.09
N THR A 126 4.87 -0.56 0.39
CA THR A 126 4.50 0.67 1.10
C THR A 126 3.72 1.65 0.21
N LEU A 127 4.14 1.85 -1.04
CA LEU A 127 3.41 2.70 -1.99
C LEU A 127 2.01 2.15 -2.28
N ALA A 128 1.90 0.83 -2.46
CA ALA A 128 0.62 0.17 -2.66
C ALA A 128 -0.29 0.30 -1.43
N LEU A 129 0.24 0.15 -0.22
CA LEU A 129 -0.51 0.38 1.01
C LEU A 129 -1.11 1.80 1.05
N PHE A 130 -0.32 2.84 0.76
CA PHE A 130 -0.85 4.21 0.76
C PHE A 130 -1.93 4.41 -0.30
N ALA A 131 -1.77 3.83 -1.50
CA ALA A 131 -2.79 3.89 -2.54
C ALA A 131 -4.09 3.18 -2.09
N VAL A 132 -3.99 2.01 -1.45
CA VAL A 132 -5.12 1.27 -0.86
C VAL A 132 -5.83 2.12 0.20
N LEU A 133 -5.09 2.66 1.17
CA LEU A 133 -5.65 3.47 2.26
C LEU A 133 -6.35 4.74 1.74
N ASN A 134 -5.80 5.38 0.71
CA ASN A 134 -6.45 6.51 0.05
C ASN A 134 -7.78 6.10 -0.59
N CYS A 135 -7.81 4.96 -1.30
CA CYS A 135 -9.04 4.41 -1.87
C CYS A 135 -10.06 4.02 -0.78
N TYR A 136 -9.60 3.40 0.30
CA TYR A 136 -10.44 2.96 1.41
C TYR A 136 -11.08 4.15 2.12
N ARG A 137 -10.35 5.24 2.33
CA ARG A 137 -10.89 6.49 2.89
C ARG A 137 -12.07 6.98 2.07
N ASP A 138 -11.90 7.07 0.75
CA ASP A 138 -12.92 7.62 -0.14
C ASP A 138 -14.10 6.64 -0.28
N TRP A 139 -13.82 5.34 -0.32
CA TRP A 139 -14.84 4.29 -0.31
C TRP A 139 -15.67 4.31 0.98
N TYR A 140 -15.03 4.40 2.15
CA TYR A 140 -15.70 4.44 3.44
C TYR A 140 -16.59 5.68 3.57
N ARG A 141 -16.13 6.84 3.09
CA ARG A 141 -16.94 8.07 3.05
C ARG A 141 -18.21 7.90 2.20
N ALA A 142 -18.14 7.12 1.11
CA ALA A 142 -19.27 6.90 0.22
C ALA A 142 -20.23 5.80 0.69
N HIS A 143 -19.73 4.75 1.36
CA HIS A 143 -20.50 3.53 1.65
C HIS A 143 -20.69 3.24 3.15
N GLY A 144 -19.99 3.94 4.04
CA GLY A 144 -20.02 3.70 5.49
C GLY A 144 -19.32 2.43 5.97
N GLN A 145 -18.62 1.73 5.08
CA GLN A 145 -17.89 0.48 5.36
C GLN A 145 -16.65 0.38 4.46
N PHE A 146 -15.65 -0.41 4.87
CA PHE A 146 -14.50 -0.70 4.02
C PHE A 146 -14.83 -1.72 2.92
N PRO A 147 -14.09 -1.77 1.81
CA PRO A 147 -14.30 -2.78 0.77
C PRO A 147 -13.66 -4.14 1.15
N GLY A 148 -13.99 -5.16 0.38
CA GLY A 148 -13.40 -6.50 0.51
C GLY A 148 -13.71 -7.15 1.85
N MET A 149 -12.71 -7.81 2.45
CA MET A 149 -12.86 -8.54 3.71
C MET A 149 -13.01 -7.64 4.94
N PHE A 150 -12.85 -6.32 4.79
CA PHE A 150 -12.86 -5.36 5.90
C PHE A 150 -14.22 -4.67 6.10
N GLY A 151 -15.24 -5.00 5.29
CA GLY A 151 -16.56 -4.37 5.39
C GLY A 151 -17.25 -4.56 6.74
N GLU A 152 -16.92 -5.64 7.45
CA GLU A 152 -17.46 -5.93 8.78
C GLU A 152 -16.75 -5.19 9.92
N VAL A 153 -15.62 -4.51 9.64
CA VAL A 153 -14.88 -3.77 10.66
C VAL A 153 -15.59 -2.43 10.93
N HIS A 154 -16.33 -2.37 12.04
CA HIS A 154 -16.93 -1.15 12.53
C HIS A 154 -16.01 -0.46 13.55
N HIS A 155 -15.67 0.81 13.31
CA HIS A 155 -14.91 1.57 14.30
C HIS A 155 -15.78 1.81 15.56
N PRO A 156 -15.27 1.58 16.78
CA PRO A 156 -16.04 1.74 18.02
C PRO A 156 -16.65 3.14 18.20
N SER A 157 -16.04 4.18 17.59
CA SER A 157 -16.51 5.57 17.67
C SER A 157 -17.74 5.89 16.80
N THR A 158 -18.30 4.93 16.08
CA THR A 158 -19.44 5.13 15.16
C THR A 158 -20.80 4.78 15.79
N ARG A 159 -20.83 4.49 17.10
CA ARG A 159 -22.10 4.46 17.86
C ARG A 159 -22.54 5.90 18.13
N VAL A 160 -23.37 6.42 17.22
CA VAL A 160 -24.25 7.57 17.51
C VAL A 160 -25.42 7.09 18.35
#